data_AF-A0A352NN34-F1
#
_entry.id   AF-A0A352NN34-F1
#
_cell.length_a   1.000
_cell.length_b   1.000
_cell.length_c   1.000
_cell.angle_alpha   90.00
_cell.angle_beta   90.00
_cell.angle_gamma   90.00
#
_symmetry.space_group_name_H-M   'P 1'
#
loop_
_entity.id
_entity.type
_entity.pdbx_description
1 polymer ?
#
loop_
_entity_poly.entity_id
_entity_poly.type
_entity_poly.pdbx_seq_one_letter_code
_entity_poly.pdbx_strand_id
1 'polypeptide(L)'
;MTINKRIGIGLLLLVLVVGGAFLFEQLIKAQGSRNGKLVPVVQYDKIAVYLDAGVIRQLGEQERERKQSTGNSNEVSLGFVLGSAGIGDYKYIEARGVGDSEEFKLSSREIGSIVLSPNSNSTFAMIDKADGNRVLLKEVTKFHVTN
;
A
#
# COMPACT_ATOMS: atom_id res chain seq x y z
N MET A 1 43.63 -26.89 -0.31
CA MET A 1 42.62 -26.03 0.34
C MET A 1 41.95 -26.85 1.44
N THR A 2 42.11 -26.47 2.70
CA THR A 2 41.60 -27.25 3.85
C THR A 2 40.08 -27.11 3.99
N ILE A 3 39.42 -28.14 4.53
CA ILE A 3 37.96 -28.18 4.78
C ILE A 3 37.50 -26.94 5.56
N ASN A 4 38.28 -26.50 6.56
CA ASN A 4 37.95 -25.31 7.36
C ASN A 4 37.90 -24.03 6.52
N LYS A 5 38.75 -23.89 5.50
CA LYS A 5 38.69 -22.74 4.57
C LYS A 5 37.44 -22.79 3.68
N ARG A 6 37.00 -23.99 3.26
CA ARG A 6 35.78 -24.14 2.46
C ARG A 6 34.52 -23.81 3.26
N ILE A 7 34.46 -24.26 4.51
CA ILE A 7 33.35 -23.95 5.43
C ILE A 7 33.28 -22.44 5.72
N GLY A 8 34.42 -21.81 5.98
CA GLY A 8 34.48 -20.36 6.22
C GLY A 8 34.00 -19.52 5.03
N ILE A 9 34.38 -19.91 3.80
CA ILE A 9 33.89 -19.24 2.58
C ILE A 9 32.38 -19.46 2.38
N GLY A 10 31.88 -20.67 2.66
CA GLY A 10 30.45 -20.96 2.59
C GLY A 10 29.61 -20.11 3.56
N LEU A 11 30.05 -19.97 4.80
CA LEU A 11 29.42 -19.10 5.80
C LEU A 11 29.47 -17.62 5.37
N LEU A 12 30.61 -17.16 4.87
CA LEU A 12 30.76 -15.78 4.38
C LEU A 12 29.78 -15.48 3.23
N LEU A 13 29.66 -16.39 2.27
CA LEU A 13 28.72 -16.26 1.15
C LEU A 13 27.28 -16.21 1.65
N LEU A 14 26.92 -17.05 2.62
CA LEU A 14 25.56 -17.08 3.19
C LEU A 14 25.23 -15.73 3.86
N VAL A 15 26.15 -15.20 4.67
CA VAL A 15 25.99 -13.87 5.30
C VAL A 15 25.86 -12.77 4.25
N LEU A 16 26.67 -12.81 3.18
CA LEU A 16 26.61 -11.83 2.09
C LEU A 16 25.27 -11.87 1.35
N VAL A 17 24.74 -13.06 1.07
CA VAL A 17 23.44 -13.22 0.40
C VAL A 17 22.30 -12.71 1.27
N VAL A 18 22.27 -13.09 2.56
CA VAL A 18 21.23 -12.65 3.49
C VAL A 18 21.30 -11.15 3.73
N GLY A 19 22.49 -10.62 4.00
CA GLY A 19 22.70 -9.18 4.21
C GLY A 19 22.40 -8.36 2.95
N GLY A 20 22.81 -8.84 1.78
CA GLY A 20 22.53 -8.21 0.50
C GLY A 20 21.03 -8.15 0.19
N ALA A 21 20.31 -9.26 0.40
CA ALA A 21 18.86 -9.31 0.20
C ALA A 21 18.12 -8.32 1.12
N PHE A 22 18.53 -8.24 2.39
CA PHE A 22 17.94 -7.31 3.36
C PHE A 22 18.13 -5.84 2.94
N LEU A 23 19.35 -5.45 2.56
CA LEU A 23 19.63 -4.09 2.10
C LEU A 23 18.88 -3.75 0.80
N PHE A 24 18.80 -4.72 -0.12
CA PHE A 24 18.09 -4.56 -1.38
C PHE A 24 16.58 -4.35 -1.17
N GLU A 25 15.97 -5.11 -0.25
CA GLU A 25 14.57 -4.96 0.12
C GLU A 25 14.28 -3.56 0.71
N GLN A 26 15.15 -3.06 1.59
CA GLN A 26 14.98 -1.71 2.15
C GLN A 26 15.06 -0.62 1.07
N LEU A 27 15.99 -0.75 0.13
CA LEU A 27 16.11 0.19 -0.99
C LEU A 27 14.87 0.18 -1.88
N ILE A 28 14.33 -1.01 -2.20
CA ILE A 28 13.11 -1.15 -2.99
C ILE A 28 11.92 -0.50 -2.26
N LYS A 29 11.75 -0.76 -0.97
CA LYS A 29 10.67 -0.16 -0.17
C LYS A 29 10.77 1.36 -0.14
N ALA A 30 11.97 1.90 0.07
CA ALA A 30 12.19 3.34 0.11
C ALA A 30 11.91 4.01 -1.25
N GLN A 31 12.39 3.43 -2.35
CA GLN A 31 12.15 3.96 -3.69
C GLN A 31 10.69 3.80 -4.13
N GLY A 32 10.07 2.65 -3.83
CA GLY A 32 8.67 2.39 -4.13
C GLY A 32 7.74 3.35 -3.36
N SER A 33 8.05 3.64 -2.10
CA SER A 33 7.29 4.60 -1.29
C SER A 33 7.40 6.03 -1.77
N ARG A 34 8.59 6.46 -2.21
CA ARG A 34 8.77 7.80 -2.79
C ARG A 34 7.97 8.02 -4.07
N ASN A 35 7.77 6.96 -4.86
CA ASN A 35 7.12 7.04 -6.17
C ASN A 35 5.67 6.54 -6.15
N GLY A 36 5.05 6.34 -4.97
CA GLY A 36 3.66 5.90 -4.83
C GLY A 36 3.37 4.45 -5.31
N LYS A 37 4.42 3.66 -5.61
CA LYS A 37 4.30 2.25 -6.02
C LYS A 37 4.13 1.31 -4.84
N LEU A 38 4.64 1.71 -3.67
CA LEU A 38 4.47 1.02 -2.39
C LEU A 38 3.97 2.03 -1.36
N VAL A 39 2.68 2.04 -1.11
CA VAL A 39 2.03 3.00 -0.23
C VAL A 39 1.96 2.41 1.18
N PRO A 40 2.75 2.91 2.14
CA PRO A 40 2.62 2.51 3.54
C PRO A 40 1.30 3.02 4.11
N VAL A 41 0.61 2.12 4.83
CA VAL A 41 -0.46 2.45 5.76
C VAL A 41 0.14 2.48 7.15
N VAL A 42 0.18 3.67 7.74
CA VAL A 42 0.77 3.91 9.06
C VAL A 42 -0.32 3.97 10.11
N GLN A 43 -0.15 3.21 11.20
CA GLN A 43 -1.00 3.25 12.38
C GLN A 43 -0.09 3.24 13.62
N TYR A 44 -0.34 4.13 14.58
CA TYR A 44 0.50 4.28 15.79
C TYR A 44 2.00 4.44 15.49
N ASP A 45 2.35 5.32 14.53
CA ASP A 45 3.72 5.57 14.05
C ASP A 45 4.46 4.35 13.49
N LYS A 46 3.75 3.25 13.22
CA LYS A 46 4.30 2.03 12.62
C LYS A 46 3.61 1.73 11.30
N ILE A 47 4.36 1.20 10.35
CA ILE A 47 3.79 0.73 9.09
C ILE A 47 3.07 -0.59 9.38
N ALA A 48 1.73 -0.56 9.29
CA ALA A 48 0.89 -1.74 9.47
C ALA A 48 0.95 -2.63 8.23
N VAL A 49 0.89 -2.02 7.04
CA VAL A 49 0.92 -2.73 5.76
C VAL A 49 1.46 -1.84 4.64
N TYR A 50 1.96 -2.45 3.57
CA TYR A 50 2.24 -1.78 2.31
C TYR A 50 1.20 -2.16 1.26
N LEU A 51 0.69 -1.18 0.54
CA LEU A 51 -0.25 -1.36 -0.55
C LEU A 51 0.46 -1.06 -1.88
N ASP A 52 0.23 -1.89 -2.88
CA ASP A 52 0.62 -1.63 -4.26
C ASP A 52 -0.56 -1.85 -5.20
N ALA A 53 -0.41 -1.44 -6.47
CA ALA A 53 -1.47 -1.58 -7.46
C ALA A 53 -1.94 -3.03 -7.69
N GLY A 54 -1.08 -4.02 -7.47
CA GLY A 54 -1.42 -5.44 -7.51
C GLY A 54 -2.30 -5.84 -6.33
N VAL A 55 -1.96 -5.40 -5.11
CA VAL A 55 -2.81 -5.58 -3.91
C VAL A 55 -4.19 -4.97 -4.13
N ILE A 56 -4.27 -3.76 -4.67
CA ILE A 56 -5.54 -3.09 -4.98
C ILE A 56 -6.39 -3.92 -5.95
N ARG A 57 -5.79 -4.45 -7.03
CA ARG A 57 -6.49 -5.33 -7.99
C ARG A 57 -7.03 -6.59 -7.32
N GLN A 58 -6.20 -7.27 -6.53
CA GLN A 58 -6.59 -8.50 -5.84
C GLN A 58 -7.73 -8.26 -4.84
N LEU A 59 -7.65 -7.17 -4.07
CA LEU A 59 -8.70 -6.82 -3.12
C LEU A 59 -9.99 -6.38 -3.84
N GLY A 60 -9.90 -5.72 -5.00
CA GLY A 60 -11.06 -5.37 -5.83
C GLY A 60 -11.80 -6.61 -6.35
N GLU A 61 -11.06 -7.62 -6.81
CA GLU A 61 -11.62 -8.91 -7.20
C GLU A 61 -12.33 -9.60 -6.02
N GLN A 62 -11.67 -9.64 -4.85
CA GLN A 62 -12.25 -10.24 -3.63
C GLN A 62 -13.49 -9.50 -3.13
N GLU A 63 -13.47 -8.16 -3.14
CA GLU A 63 -14.62 -7.35 -2.74
C GLU A 63 -15.81 -7.59 -3.67
N ARG A 64 -15.55 -7.67 -4.98
CA ARG A 64 -16.59 -7.95 -5.98
C ARG A 64 -17.22 -9.32 -5.78
N GLU A 65 -16.41 -10.35 -5.57
CA GLU A 65 -16.88 -11.71 -5.30
C GLU A 65 -17.75 -11.77 -4.03
N ARG A 66 -17.32 -11.10 -2.95
CA ARG A 66 -18.09 -11.02 -1.71
C ARG A 66 -19.40 -10.26 -1.87
N LYS A 67 -19.41 -9.19 -2.65
CA LYS A 67 -20.61 -8.34 -2.87
C LYS A 67 -21.51 -8.83 -4.00
N GLN A 68 -21.12 -9.87 -4.74
CA GLN A 68 -21.80 -10.36 -5.94
C GLN A 68 -22.13 -9.21 -6.93
N SER A 69 -21.22 -8.24 -7.03
CA SER A 69 -21.45 -7.01 -7.81
C SER A 69 -20.88 -7.12 -9.22
N THR A 70 -21.48 -6.44 -10.19
CA THR A 70 -20.98 -6.28 -11.56
C THR A 70 -20.04 -5.08 -11.74
N GLY A 71 -19.61 -4.45 -10.64
CA GLY A 71 -18.71 -3.31 -10.64
C GLY A 71 -17.33 -3.58 -11.25
N ASN A 72 -16.56 -2.49 -11.45
CA ASN A 72 -15.20 -2.54 -11.99
C ASN A 72 -14.29 -3.38 -11.06
N SER A 73 -13.80 -4.52 -11.55
CA SER A 73 -12.99 -5.46 -10.75
C SER A 73 -11.62 -4.91 -10.34
N ASN A 74 -11.18 -3.83 -10.98
CA ASN A 74 -9.91 -3.19 -10.64
C ASN A 74 -10.06 -2.17 -9.50
N GLU A 75 -11.27 -1.84 -9.08
CA GLU A 75 -11.54 -0.86 -8.05
C GLU A 75 -11.88 -1.52 -6.73
N VAL A 76 -11.41 -0.93 -5.62
CA VAL A 76 -11.70 -1.42 -4.27
C VAL A 76 -12.07 -0.26 -3.35
N SER A 77 -13.08 -0.43 -2.50
CA SER A 77 -13.41 0.58 -1.51
C SER A 77 -12.29 0.72 -0.48
N LEU A 78 -11.98 1.96 -0.09
CA LEU A 78 -10.96 2.23 0.93
C LEU A 78 -11.31 1.53 2.25
N GLY A 79 -12.60 1.47 2.59
CA GLY A 79 -13.09 0.72 3.76
C GLY A 79 -12.74 -0.76 3.71
N PHE A 80 -12.88 -1.42 2.56
CA PHE A 80 -12.51 -2.83 2.41
C PHE A 80 -11.01 -3.06 2.54
N VAL A 81 -10.18 -2.15 2.01
CA VAL A 81 -8.72 -2.20 2.16
C VAL A 81 -8.30 -2.08 3.62
N LEU A 82 -8.87 -1.13 4.35
CA LEU A 82 -8.57 -0.93 5.78
C LEU A 82 -9.02 -2.13 6.61
N GLY A 83 -10.23 -2.64 6.36
CA GLY A 83 -10.73 -3.84 7.03
C GLY A 83 -9.85 -5.06 6.77
N SER A 84 -9.37 -5.23 5.53
CA SER A 84 -8.44 -6.32 5.15
C SER A 84 -7.06 -6.16 5.79
N ALA A 85 -6.64 -4.92 6.08
CA ALA A 85 -5.42 -4.61 6.83
C ALA A 85 -5.59 -4.76 8.36
N GLY A 86 -6.76 -5.16 8.85
CA GLY A 86 -7.06 -5.27 10.28
C GLY A 86 -7.30 -3.92 10.96
N ILE A 87 -7.54 -2.86 10.19
CA ILE A 87 -7.75 -1.50 10.68
C ILE A 87 -9.27 -1.24 10.77
N GLY A 88 -9.84 -1.55 11.92
CA GLY A 88 -11.28 -1.42 12.18
C GLY A 88 -11.69 -0.11 12.86
N ASP A 89 -10.93 0.31 13.87
CA ASP A 89 -11.23 1.49 14.67
C ASP A 89 -10.29 2.64 14.31
N TYR A 90 -10.85 3.73 13.81
CA TYR A 90 -10.15 4.98 13.52
C TYR A 90 -11.12 6.16 13.46
N LYS A 91 -10.63 7.36 13.80
CA LYS A 91 -11.38 8.62 13.75
C LYS A 91 -11.31 9.26 12.39
N TYR A 92 -10.12 9.28 11.80
CA TYR A 92 -9.88 9.80 10.46
C TYR A 92 -8.65 9.18 9.83
N ILE A 93 -8.56 9.31 8.52
CA ILE A 93 -7.43 8.87 7.71
C ILE A 93 -6.89 10.05 6.93
N GLU A 94 -5.60 10.27 7.04
CA GLU A 94 -4.88 11.26 6.25
C GLU A 94 -4.22 10.53 5.07
N ALA A 95 -4.49 11.00 3.87
CA ALA A 95 -3.91 10.49 2.64
C ALA A 95 -3.06 11.57 1.98
N ARG A 96 -1.91 11.18 1.45
CA ARG A 96 -1.01 12.10 0.74
C ARG A 96 -0.77 11.64 -0.69
N GLY A 97 -0.72 12.58 -1.62
CA GLY A 97 -0.40 12.35 -3.02
C GLY A 97 1.09 12.40 -3.36
N VAL A 98 1.48 11.99 -4.56
CA VAL A 98 2.82 12.27 -5.13
C VAL A 98 2.87 13.73 -5.53
N GLY A 99 3.81 14.50 -4.97
CA GLY A 99 4.01 15.92 -5.29
C GLY A 99 3.03 16.88 -4.61
N ASP A 100 2.04 16.37 -3.87
CA ASP A 100 1.10 17.18 -3.10
C ASP A 100 1.69 17.51 -1.71
N SER A 101 1.61 18.79 -1.34
CA SER A 101 1.96 19.26 0.01
C SER A 101 0.83 19.08 1.02
N GLU A 102 -0.41 18.99 0.54
CA GLU A 102 -1.61 18.92 1.36
C GLU A 102 -2.01 17.46 1.63
N GLU A 103 -2.41 17.19 2.87
CA GLU A 103 -2.96 15.90 3.28
C GLU A 103 -4.49 15.94 3.20
N PHE A 104 -5.07 14.97 2.51
CA PHE A 104 -6.51 14.79 2.45
C PHE A 104 -6.95 14.04 3.69
N LYS A 105 -7.74 14.72 4.53
CA LYS A 105 -8.29 14.14 5.75
C LYS A 105 -9.69 13.61 5.48
N LEU A 106 -9.87 12.31 5.67
CA LEU A 106 -11.11 11.59 5.45
C LEU A 106 -11.63 11.08 6.80
N SER A 107 -12.84 11.48 7.17
CA SER A 107 -13.55 10.91 8.31
C SER A 107 -14.09 9.50 7.99
N SER A 108 -14.45 8.75 9.03
CA SER A 108 -15.09 7.44 8.88
C SER A 108 -16.37 7.44 8.03
N ARG A 109 -17.09 8.58 7.96
CA ARG A 109 -18.28 8.72 7.11
C ARG A 109 -17.93 8.88 5.64
N GLU A 110 -16.86 9.61 5.34
CA GLU A 110 -16.45 9.92 3.96
C GLU A 110 -15.81 8.70 3.27
N ILE A 111 -15.14 7.83 4.02
CA ILE A 111 -14.46 6.63 3.48
C ILE A 111 -15.40 5.70 2.71
N GLY A 112 -16.70 5.67 3.05
CA GLY A 112 -17.68 4.83 2.37
C GLY A 112 -17.84 5.13 0.88
N SER A 113 -17.57 6.37 0.45
CA SER A 113 -17.60 6.76 -0.96
C SER A 113 -16.24 6.71 -1.66
N ILE A 114 -15.16 6.47 -0.90
CA ILE A 114 -13.80 6.49 -1.43
C ILE A 114 -13.43 5.12 -2.01
N VAL A 115 -12.92 5.16 -3.24
CA VAL A 115 -12.46 4.00 -3.98
C VAL A 115 -11.02 4.20 -4.43
N LEU A 116 -10.22 3.14 -4.37
CA LEU A 116 -8.87 3.09 -4.89
C LEU A 116 -8.87 2.40 -6.25
N SER A 117 -8.20 3.01 -7.23
CA SER A 117 -8.13 2.52 -8.60
C SER A 117 -6.68 2.43 -9.09
N PRO A 118 -6.20 1.26 -9.54
CA PRO A 118 -4.83 1.05 -9.96
C PRO A 118 -4.54 1.74 -11.30
N ASN A 119 -3.43 2.46 -11.35
CA ASN A 119 -2.93 3.10 -12.55
C ASN A 119 -2.09 2.13 -13.39
N SER A 120 -1.82 2.51 -14.65
CA SER A 120 -0.96 1.73 -15.56
C SER A 120 0.52 1.73 -15.13
N ASN A 121 0.95 2.73 -14.36
CA ASN A 121 2.33 2.89 -13.89
C ASN A 121 2.62 2.20 -12.53
N SER A 122 1.76 1.28 -12.10
CA SER A 122 1.87 0.54 -10.83
C SER A 122 1.68 1.38 -9.56
N THR A 123 1.10 2.57 -9.66
CA THR A 123 0.55 3.33 -8.53
C THR A 123 -0.97 3.15 -8.47
N PHE A 124 -1.66 3.85 -7.58
CA PHE A 124 -3.12 3.90 -7.59
C PHE A 124 -3.63 5.30 -7.23
N ALA A 125 -4.78 5.63 -7.79
CA ALA A 125 -5.53 6.84 -7.54
C ALA A 125 -6.56 6.63 -6.43
N MET A 126 -6.91 7.74 -5.77
CA MET A 126 -8.02 7.83 -4.83
C MET A 126 -9.14 8.65 -5.46
N ILE A 127 -10.33 8.07 -5.51
CA ILE A 127 -11.49 8.62 -6.21
C ILE A 127 -12.66 8.67 -5.24
N ASP A 128 -13.32 9.81 -5.16
CA ASP A 128 -14.59 9.95 -4.48
C ASP A 128 -15.74 9.65 -5.45
N LYS A 129 -16.50 8.60 -5.16
CA LYS A 129 -17.67 8.21 -5.94
C LYS A 129 -18.92 9.01 -5.58
N ALA A 130 -18.97 9.68 -4.41
CA ALA A 130 -20.12 10.48 -4.02
C ALA A 130 -20.26 11.74 -4.89
N ASP A 131 -19.13 12.37 -5.25
CA ASP A 131 -19.07 13.60 -6.05
C ASP A 131 -18.78 13.32 -7.53
N GLY A 132 -19.51 12.35 -8.12
CA GLY A 132 -19.45 12.11 -9.57
C GLY A 132 -18.13 11.54 -10.10
N ASN A 133 -17.45 10.68 -9.34
CA ASN A 133 -16.13 10.10 -9.66
C ASN A 133 -14.98 11.12 -9.67
N ARG A 134 -14.99 12.09 -8.76
CA ARG A 134 -13.90 13.05 -8.63
C ARG A 134 -12.62 12.37 -8.17
N VAL A 135 -11.53 12.55 -8.91
CA VAL A 135 -10.20 12.09 -8.49
C VAL A 135 -9.68 13.04 -7.40
N LEU A 136 -9.52 12.53 -6.18
CA LEU A 136 -8.96 13.26 -5.05
C LEU A 136 -7.43 13.29 -5.11
N LEU A 137 -6.82 12.12 -5.34
CA LEU A 137 -5.39 11.94 -5.50
C LEU A 137 -5.13 11.10 -6.73
N LYS A 138 -4.27 11.57 -7.65
CA LYS A 138 -3.89 10.79 -8.84
C LYS A 138 -2.97 9.62 -8.49
N GLU A 139 -2.07 9.84 -7.53
CA GLU A 139 -1.11 8.84 -7.07
C GLU A 139 -0.96 8.98 -5.57
N VAL A 140 -1.40 7.97 -4.82
CA VAL A 140 -1.27 7.98 -3.36
C VAL A 140 0.17 7.59 -2.97
N THR A 141 0.73 8.22 -1.94
CA THR A 141 2.07 7.91 -1.39
C THR A 141 2.04 7.43 0.03
N LYS A 142 1.03 7.81 0.81
CA LYS A 142 0.93 7.42 2.22
C LYS A 142 -0.52 7.46 2.69
N PHE A 143 -0.85 6.51 3.56
CA PHE A 143 -2.01 6.60 4.45
C PHE A 143 -1.53 6.69 5.89
N HIS A 144 -2.17 7.56 6.67
CA HIS A 144 -1.96 7.66 8.10
C HIS A 144 -3.31 7.55 8.80
N VAL A 145 -3.42 6.54 9.66
CA VAL A 145 -4.63 6.21 10.40
C VAL A 145 -4.51 6.79 11.80
N THR A 146 -5.49 7.62 12.18
CA THR A 146 -5.56 8.23 13.51
C THR A 146 -6.82 7.79 14.25
N ASN A 147 -6.68 7.53 15.54
CA ASN A 147 -7.76 7.14 16.46
C ASN A 147 -8.24 8.31 17.32
#